data_AF-A0A2N1QMY8-F1
#
_entry.id   AF-A0A2N1QMY8-F1
#
_cell.length_a   1.000
_cell.length_b   1.000
_cell.length_c   1.000
_cell.angle_alpha   90.00
_cell.angle_beta   90.00
_cell.angle_gamma   90.00
#
_symmetry.space_group_name_H-M   'P 1'
#
loop_
_entity.id
_entity.type
_entity.pdbx_description
1 polymer ?
#
loop_
_entity_poly.entity_id
_entity_poly.type
_entity_poly.pdbx_seq_one_letter_code
_entity_poly.pdbx_strand_id
1 'polypeptide(L)'
;ARPEHLNQCPDESVVTGAALYGISPTKERLLIDVLSQDLGILAADGTPVTLLEKGLHLPVRAERHFYSVGNGPFTMSVFQGEGSSRRIIASVQAPEARKDEEITLSFSVDSDGLLRIDIIRSDGRISSIAPLELGEGVPPSPTETTEEAKGLERRFARLSVSLSPAQQARGAALLRTMKTLGDGDYSSEAFDSLERMISEMERVVR
;
A
#
# COMPACT_ATOMS: atom_id res chain seq x y z
N ALA A 1 -17.64 -27.28 -16.66
CA ALA A 1 -16.90 -28.52 -16.96
C ALA A 1 -16.35 -29.08 -15.65
N ARG A 2 -16.22 -30.40 -15.50
CA ARG A 2 -15.47 -30.96 -14.36
C ARG A 2 -13.97 -30.87 -14.69
N PRO A 3 -13.11 -30.50 -13.72
CA PRO A 3 -11.67 -30.49 -13.95
C PRO A 3 -11.18 -31.91 -14.25
N GLU A 4 -10.25 -32.04 -15.21
CA GLU A 4 -9.60 -33.31 -15.51
C GLU A 4 -8.66 -33.69 -14.36
N HIS A 5 -8.78 -34.92 -13.87
CA HIS A 5 -7.84 -35.47 -12.90
C HIS A 5 -6.75 -36.24 -13.65
N LEU A 6 -5.58 -35.63 -13.77
CA LEU A 6 -4.38 -36.31 -14.27
C LEU A 6 -3.79 -37.10 -13.10
N ASN A 7 -3.73 -38.44 -13.21
CA ASN A 7 -3.07 -39.31 -12.23
C ASN A 7 -1.54 -39.17 -12.35
N GLN A 8 -1.02 -37.98 -12.04
CA GLN A 8 0.38 -37.60 -12.24
C GLN A 8 1.17 -37.61 -10.92
N CYS A 9 2.48 -37.80 -11.02
CA CYS A 9 3.38 -37.67 -9.87
C CYS A 9 3.33 -36.24 -9.32
N PRO A 10 3.20 -36.02 -8.00
CA PRO A 10 3.21 -34.68 -7.41
C PRO A 10 4.44 -33.86 -7.81
N ASP A 11 5.60 -34.51 -7.91
CA ASP A 11 6.88 -33.87 -8.23
C ASP A 11 6.93 -33.33 -9.67
N GLU A 12 6.17 -33.92 -10.58
CA GLU A 12 6.13 -33.56 -12.01
C GLU A 12 4.93 -32.68 -12.38
N SER A 13 3.97 -32.55 -11.46
CA SER A 13 2.67 -31.91 -11.72
C SER A 13 2.82 -30.41 -12.03
N VAL A 14 3.69 -29.71 -11.30
CA VAL A 14 3.96 -28.27 -11.52
C VAL A 14 4.62 -28.04 -12.87
N VAL A 15 5.64 -28.83 -13.21
CA VAL A 15 6.37 -28.71 -14.48
C VAL A 15 5.46 -29.03 -15.66
N THR A 16 4.63 -30.07 -15.55
CA THR A 16 3.65 -30.41 -16.58
C THR A 16 2.62 -29.30 -16.76
N GLY A 17 2.07 -28.76 -15.66
CA GLY A 17 1.12 -27.64 -15.71
C GLY A 17 1.71 -26.39 -16.36
N ALA A 18 2.94 -26.02 -16.00
CA ALA A 18 3.64 -24.90 -16.62
C ALA A 18 3.93 -25.14 -18.11
N ALA A 19 4.32 -26.36 -18.48
CA ALA A 19 4.50 -26.73 -19.89
C ALA A 19 3.19 -26.60 -20.66
N LEU A 20 2.06 -27.06 -20.10
CA LEU A 20 0.71 -26.94 -20.68
C LEU A 20 0.26 -25.48 -20.84
N TYR A 21 0.63 -24.59 -19.90
CA TYR A 21 0.35 -23.15 -19.96
C TYR A 21 1.17 -22.46 -21.07
N GLY A 22 2.44 -22.84 -21.24
CA GLY A 22 3.35 -22.24 -22.23
C GLY A 22 3.10 -22.64 -23.69
N ILE A 23 2.34 -23.71 -23.94
CA ILE A 23 1.93 -24.08 -25.30
C ILE A 23 0.84 -23.12 -25.77
N SER A 24 0.98 -22.56 -26.96
CA SER A 24 -0.02 -21.64 -27.55
C SER A 24 -1.43 -22.23 -27.41
N PRO A 25 -2.42 -21.45 -26.95
CA PRO A 25 -3.74 -21.96 -26.63
C PRO A 25 -4.34 -22.63 -27.87
N THR A 26 -4.43 -23.95 -27.82
CA THR A 26 -5.38 -24.66 -28.68
C THR A 26 -6.77 -24.18 -28.31
N LYS A 27 -7.70 -24.10 -29.27
CA LYS A 27 -9.04 -23.48 -29.12
C LYS A 27 -9.95 -24.10 -28.04
N GLU A 28 -9.46 -25.05 -27.26
CA GLU A 28 -10.24 -25.92 -26.37
C GLU A 28 -9.93 -25.73 -24.88
N ARG A 29 -8.97 -24.86 -24.51
CA ARG A 29 -8.56 -24.68 -23.11
C ARG A 29 -8.69 -23.22 -22.67
N LEU A 30 -9.34 -23.02 -21.53
CA LEU A 30 -9.49 -21.73 -20.87
C LEU A 30 -9.02 -21.87 -19.42
N LEU A 31 -7.99 -21.10 -19.07
CA LEU A 31 -7.56 -20.93 -17.69
C LEU A 31 -8.13 -19.62 -17.16
N ILE A 32 -8.80 -19.69 -16.02
CA ILE A 32 -9.24 -18.50 -15.28
C ILE A 32 -8.58 -18.59 -13.92
N ASP A 33 -7.64 -17.69 -13.66
CA ASP A 33 -7.00 -17.55 -12.36
C ASP A 33 -7.70 -16.48 -11.51
N VAL A 34 -7.37 -16.41 -10.22
CA VAL A 34 -7.98 -15.51 -9.24
C VAL A 34 -6.93 -14.81 -8.40
N LEU A 35 -7.26 -13.60 -7.95
CA LEU A 35 -6.42 -12.85 -7.02
C LEU A 35 -6.32 -13.58 -5.66
N SER A 36 -5.11 -13.86 -5.20
CA SER A 36 -4.89 -14.67 -3.99
C SER A 36 -5.09 -13.92 -2.66
N GLN A 37 -4.90 -12.59 -2.66
CA GLN A 37 -4.96 -11.74 -1.48
C GLN A 37 -5.56 -10.38 -1.82
N ASP A 38 -6.19 -9.74 -0.84
CA ASP A 38 -6.69 -8.37 -0.97
C ASP A 38 -5.56 -7.40 -1.33
N LEU A 39 -5.85 -6.44 -2.20
CA LEU A 39 -4.95 -5.34 -2.54
C LEU A 39 -5.64 -4.01 -2.24
N GLY A 40 -4.86 -3.10 -1.66
CA GLY A 40 -5.40 -1.79 -1.30
C GLY A 40 -4.32 -0.81 -0.88
N ILE A 41 -4.78 0.30 -0.30
CA ILE A 41 -3.92 1.36 0.22
C ILE A 41 -4.21 1.65 1.68
N LEU A 42 -3.23 2.17 2.40
CA LEU A 42 -3.49 2.85 3.66
C LEU A 42 -3.80 4.32 3.37
N ALA A 43 -4.96 4.79 3.83
CA ALA A 43 -5.28 6.22 3.84
C ALA A 43 -4.37 6.99 4.81
N ALA A 44 -4.38 8.31 4.74
CA ALA A 44 -3.51 9.18 5.54
C ALA A 44 -3.69 9.02 7.07
N ASP A 45 -4.84 8.55 7.52
CA ASP A 45 -5.16 8.22 8.92
C ASP A 45 -4.73 6.80 9.34
N GLY A 46 -4.18 6.01 8.40
CA GLY A 46 -3.82 4.62 8.58
C GLY A 46 -4.97 3.63 8.37
N THR A 47 -6.15 4.09 7.97
CA THR A 47 -7.29 3.21 7.68
C THR A 47 -7.02 2.42 6.40
N PRO A 48 -7.11 1.08 6.41
CA PRO A 48 -6.95 0.28 5.21
C PRO A 48 -8.18 0.44 4.30
N VAL A 49 -7.91 0.78 3.05
CA VAL A 49 -8.91 0.86 2.00
C VAL A 49 -8.59 -0.23 0.97
N THR A 50 -9.38 -1.30 0.97
CA THR A 50 -9.28 -2.36 -0.04
C THR A 50 -9.86 -1.87 -1.38
N LEU A 51 -9.14 -2.12 -2.47
CA LEU A 51 -9.57 -1.79 -3.84
C LEU A 51 -9.89 -3.05 -4.64
N LEU A 52 -9.12 -4.13 -4.46
CA LEU A 52 -9.34 -5.43 -5.07
C LEU A 52 -9.43 -6.47 -3.98
N GLU A 53 -10.49 -7.27 -3.99
CA GLU A 53 -10.71 -8.35 -3.04
C GLU A 53 -10.14 -9.66 -3.56
N LYS A 54 -9.68 -10.53 -2.65
CA LYS A 54 -9.27 -11.89 -3.01
C LYS A 54 -10.42 -12.64 -3.70
N GLY A 55 -10.07 -13.53 -4.63
CA GLY A 55 -11.00 -14.34 -5.40
C GLY A 55 -11.51 -13.70 -6.69
N LEU A 56 -11.20 -12.43 -6.95
CA LEU A 56 -11.53 -11.79 -8.23
C LEU A 56 -10.76 -12.44 -9.39
N HIS A 57 -11.44 -12.71 -10.50
CA HIS A 57 -10.84 -13.33 -11.68
C HIS A 57 -9.83 -12.40 -12.37
N LEU A 58 -8.69 -12.94 -12.77
CA LEU A 58 -7.66 -12.22 -13.50
C LEU A 58 -7.88 -12.30 -15.03
N PRO A 59 -7.51 -11.24 -15.79
CA PRO A 59 -7.01 -9.94 -15.33
C PRO A 59 -8.14 -9.10 -14.71
N VAL A 60 -7.80 -8.25 -13.74
CA VAL A 60 -8.77 -7.41 -13.01
C VAL A 60 -8.32 -5.96 -12.93
N ARG A 61 -9.28 -5.03 -12.90
CA ARG A 61 -9.04 -3.60 -12.69
C ARG A 61 -10.07 -3.02 -11.72
N ALA A 62 -9.63 -2.14 -10.82
CA ALA A 62 -10.49 -1.34 -9.97
C ALA A 62 -9.98 0.11 -9.90
N GLU A 63 -10.91 1.05 -9.85
CA GLU A 63 -10.62 2.48 -9.72
C GLU A 63 -11.32 3.05 -8.48
N ARG A 64 -10.63 3.93 -7.75
CA ARG A 64 -11.23 4.69 -6.65
C ARG A 64 -10.76 6.14 -6.63
N HIS A 65 -11.69 7.03 -6.33
CA HIS A 65 -11.45 8.46 -6.18
C HIS A 65 -11.12 8.80 -4.72
N PHE A 66 -10.11 9.63 -4.55
CA PHE A 66 -9.64 10.16 -3.27
C PHE A 66 -9.50 11.68 -3.37
N TYR A 67 -9.64 12.35 -2.24
CA TYR A 67 -9.38 13.79 -2.12
C TYR A 67 -8.12 14.00 -1.29
N SER A 68 -7.21 14.83 -1.79
CA SER A 68 -6.01 15.19 -1.05
C SER A 68 -6.37 16.00 0.20
N VAL A 69 -5.86 15.59 1.36
CA VAL A 69 -6.11 16.27 2.64
C VAL A 69 -5.25 17.51 2.87
N GLY A 70 -4.18 17.68 2.09
CA GLY A 70 -3.17 18.73 2.29
C GLY A 70 -2.52 19.20 0.99
N ASN A 71 -1.62 20.16 1.13
CA ASN A 71 -0.82 20.67 0.02
C ASN A 71 0.58 20.03 0.04
N GLY A 72 1.10 19.69 -1.13
CA GLY A 72 2.46 19.19 -1.30
C GLY A 72 2.53 17.71 -1.65
N PRO A 73 3.71 17.09 -1.57
CA PRO A 73 3.91 15.69 -1.95
C PRO A 73 3.23 14.78 -0.94
N PHE A 74 2.61 13.71 -1.43
CA PHE A 74 1.98 12.71 -0.58
C PHE A 74 2.61 11.33 -0.83
N THR A 75 2.59 10.52 0.22
CA THR A 75 3.06 9.14 0.17
C THR A 75 1.86 8.22 0.31
N MET A 76 1.76 7.25 -0.59
CA MET A 76 0.74 6.22 -0.57
C MET A 76 1.38 4.88 -0.23
N SER A 77 0.90 4.23 0.83
CA SER A 77 1.34 2.88 1.18
C SER A 77 0.37 1.87 0.60
N VAL A 78 0.89 0.99 -0.27
CA VAL A 78 0.14 -0.09 -0.90
C VAL A 78 0.32 -1.35 -0.04
N PHE A 79 -0.79 -2.02 0.27
CA PHE A 79 -0.78 -3.24 1.04
C PHE A 79 -1.32 -4.44 0.25
N GLN A 80 -0.92 -5.61 0.70
CA GLN A 80 -1.46 -6.90 0.31
C GLN A 80 -1.90 -7.67 1.56
N GLY A 81 -3.04 -8.36 1.50
CA GLY A 81 -3.58 -9.17 2.60
C GLY A 81 -4.64 -8.47 3.46
N GLU A 82 -5.19 -9.23 4.42
CA GLU A 82 -6.36 -8.85 5.21
C GLU A 82 -6.06 -8.93 6.72
N GLY A 83 -6.78 -8.14 7.53
CA GLY A 83 -6.63 -8.20 8.99
C GLY A 83 -5.17 -8.13 9.47
N SER A 84 -4.74 -9.16 10.21
CA SER A 84 -3.38 -9.31 10.74
C SER A 84 -2.35 -9.83 9.75
N SER A 85 -2.76 -10.39 8.60
CA SER A 85 -1.84 -10.84 7.54
C SER A 85 -1.46 -9.72 6.56
N ARG A 86 -1.99 -8.51 6.77
CA ARG A 86 -1.73 -7.36 5.92
C ARG A 86 -0.27 -6.93 5.98
N ARG A 87 0.37 -6.85 4.81
CA ARG A 87 1.77 -6.43 4.61
C ARG A 87 1.84 -5.25 3.65
N ILE A 88 2.73 -4.30 3.92
CA ILE A 88 3.06 -3.24 2.97
C ILE A 88 3.99 -3.80 1.90
N ILE A 89 3.58 -3.68 0.64
CA ILE A 89 4.32 -4.17 -0.53
C ILE A 89 4.98 -3.03 -1.31
N ALA A 90 4.45 -1.81 -1.20
CA ALA A 90 5.04 -0.63 -1.83
C ALA A 90 4.75 0.63 -1.03
N SER A 91 5.67 1.59 -1.11
CA SER A 91 5.46 2.96 -0.67
C SER A 91 5.76 3.88 -1.85
N VAL A 92 4.74 4.56 -2.34
CA VAL A 92 4.82 5.38 -3.54
C VAL A 92 4.79 6.84 -3.13
N GLN A 93 5.80 7.59 -3.57
CA GLN A 93 5.73 9.05 -3.54
C GLN A 93 5.05 9.53 -4.81
N ALA A 94 3.97 10.28 -4.63
CA ALA A 94 3.25 10.90 -5.71
C ALA A 94 3.61 12.39 -5.82
N PRO A 95 3.53 12.98 -7.02
CA PRO A 95 3.77 14.40 -7.22
C PRO A 95 2.85 15.27 -6.35
N GLU A 96 3.26 16.50 -6.09
CA GLU A 96 2.51 17.41 -5.22
C GLU A 96 1.05 17.56 -5.63
N ALA A 97 0.14 17.33 -4.69
CA ALA A 97 -1.29 17.57 -4.83
C ALA A 97 -1.69 18.84 -4.08
N ARG A 98 -2.71 19.54 -4.58
CA ARG A 98 -3.35 20.64 -3.85
C ARG A 98 -4.35 20.06 -2.84
N LYS A 99 -4.60 20.78 -1.76
CA LYS A 99 -5.68 20.43 -0.84
C LYS A 99 -7.01 20.37 -1.60
N ASP A 100 -7.81 19.34 -1.31
CA ASP A 100 -9.10 19.04 -1.93
C ASP A 100 -9.02 18.72 -3.44
N GLU A 101 -7.81 18.48 -3.98
CA GLU A 101 -7.64 17.95 -5.33
C GLU A 101 -8.13 16.50 -5.41
N GLU A 102 -8.93 16.20 -6.44
CA GLU A 102 -9.36 14.84 -6.75
C GLU A 102 -8.24 14.06 -7.43
N ILE A 103 -8.00 12.86 -6.90
CA ILE A 103 -6.99 11.91 -7.36
C ILE A 103 -7.69 10.57 -7.55
N THR A 104 -7.59 10.00 -8.74
CA THR A 104 -8.10 8.67 -9.04
C THR A 104 -6.95 7.68 -9.04
N LEU A 105 -7.10 6.61 -8.27
CA LEU A 105 -6.17 5.50 -8.26
C LEU A 105 -6.76 4.34 -9.06
N SER A 106 -6.05 3.90 -10.09
CA SER A 106 -6.40 2.73 -10.89
C SER A 106 -5.43 1.59 -10.57
N PHE A 107 -5.95 0.52 -9.99
CA PHE A 107 -5.22 -0.73 -9.76
C PHE A 107 -5.59 -1.71 -10.86
N SER A 108 -4.60 -2.28 -11.53
CA SER A 108 -4.80 -3.37 -12.49
C SER A 108 -3.83 -4.50 -12.21
N VAL A 109 -4.34 -5.71 -12.15
CA VAL A 109 -3.53 -6.93 -12.08
C VAL A 109 -3.75 -7.71 -13.37
N ASP A 110 -2.67 -8.02 -14.08
CA ASP A 110 -2.74 -8.76 -15.33
C ASP A 110 -2.88 -10.28 -15.09
N SER A 111 -2.90 -11.04 -16.19
CA SER A 111 -3.05 -12.50 -16.16
C SER A 111 -1.84 -13.22 -15.54
N ASP A 112 -0.68 -12.56 -15.48
CA ASP A 112 0.54 -13.11 -14.89
C ASP A 112 0.66 -12.71 -13.39
N GLY A 113 -0.29 -11.94 -12.88
CA GLY A 113 -0.32 -11.49 -11.49
C GLY A 113 0.52 -10.24 -11.22
N LEU A 114 0.93 -9.48 -12.25
CA LEU A 114 1.68 -8.24 -12.06
C LEU A 114 0.74 -7.08 -11.75
N LEU A 115 1.02 -6.39 -10.64
CA LEU A 115 0.26 -5.22 -10.21
C LEU A 115 0.82 -3.95 -10.87
N ARG A 116 -0.05 -3.24 -11.60
CA ARG A 116 0.16 -1.87 -12.06
C ARG A 116 -0.77 -0.92 -11.31
N ILE A 117 -0.22 0.21 -10.91
CA ILE A 117 -0.95 1.26 -10.21
C ILE A 117 -0.74 2.56 -10.99
N ASP A 118 -1.85 3.18 -11.40
CA ASP A 118 -1.88 4.46 -12.07
C ASP A 118 -2.52 5.50 -11.15
N ILE A 119 -1.85 6.65 -10.99
CA ILE A 119 -2.37 7.81 -10.29
C ILE A 119 -2.80 8.83 -11.33
N ILE A 120 -4.10 9.06 -11.44
CA ILE A 120 -4.71 9.98 -12.41
C ILE A 120 -5.18 11.23 -11.66
N ARG A 121 -4.65 12.39 -12.05
CA ARG A 121 -5.02 13.67 -11.45
C ARG A 121 -6.21 14.30 -12.16
N SER A 122 -6.85 15.25 -11.49
CA SER A 122 -7.93 16.09 -12.06
C SER A 122 -7.54 16.82 -13.35
N ASP A 123 -6.25 17.12 -13.57
CA ASP A 123 -5.73 17.73 -14.80
C ASP A 123 -5.46 16.71 -15.94
N GLY A 124 -5.76 15.43 -15.71
CA GLY A 124 -5.56 14.34 -16.65
C GLY A 124 -4.14 13.77 -16.69
N ARG A 125 -3.20 14.27 -15.87
CA ARG A 125 -1.85 13.69 -15.79
C ARG A 125 -1.90 12.33 -15.12
N ILE A 126 -1.20 11.37 -15.73
CA ILE A 126 -1.09 10.00 -15.24
C ILE A 126 0.35 9.78 -14.76
N SER A 127 0.48 9.30 -13.53
CA SER A 127 1.75 8.82 -12.96
C SER A 127 1.62 7.33 -12.69
N SER A 128 2.32 6.51 -13.47
CA SER A 128 2.34 5.06 -13.30
C SER A 128 3.49 4.65 -12.38
N ILE A 129 3.20 3.72 -11.47
CA ILE A 129 4.21 3.06 -10.65
C ILE A 129 4.74 1.86 -11.42
N ALA A 130 6.04 1.56 -11.27
CA ALA A 130 6.65 0.39 -11.89
C ALA A 130 5.88 -0.89 -11.49
N PRO A 131 5.68 -1.85 -12.42
CA PRO A 131 4.98 -3.08 -12.12
C PRO A 131 5.58 -3.78 -10.91
N LEU A 132 4.73 -4.21 -9.99
CA LEU A 132 5.13 -4.94 -8.78
C LEU A 132 4.71 -6.40 -8.90
N GLU A 133 5.66 -7.29 -8.65
CA GLU A 133 5.38 -8.72 -8.52
C GLU A 133 4.65 -8.98 -7.20
N LEU A 134 3.53 -9.70 -7.27
CA LEU A 134 2.75 -10.09 -6.11
C LEU A 134 3.31 -11.39 -5.53
N GLY A 135 3.67 -11.39 -4.23
CA GLY A 135 4.00 -12.61 -3.50
C GLY A 135 5.49 -12.89 -3.22
N GLU A 136 6.44 -12.13 -3.76
CA GLU A 136 7.86 -12.27 -3.38
C GLU A 136 8.30 -11.44 -2.16
N GLY A 137 9.35 -11.92 -1.52
CA GLY A 137 9.81 -11.58 -0.17
C GLY A 137 10.15 -10.12 0.07
N VAL A 138 9.96 -9.74 1.33
CA VAL A 138 10.39 -8.54 2.06
C VAL A 138 11.20 -7.51 1.23
N PRO A 139 10.66 -6.34 0.84
CA PRO A 139 11.54 -5.16 0.73
C PRO A 139 12.15 -4.99 2.13
N PRO A 140 13.45 -4.66 2.27
CA PRO A 140 14.14 -4.61 3.56
C PRO A 140 13.22 -3.91 4.55
N SER A 141 12.90 -4.60 5.65
CA SER A 141 12.03 -4.07 6.69
C SER A 141 12.45 -2.62 6.92
N PRO A 142 11.60 -1.60 6.66
CA PRO A 142 11.83 -0.33 7.30
C PRO A 142 11.79 -0.68 8.78
N THR A 143 12.94 -0.54 9.44
CA THR A 143 13.18 -0.74 10.89
C THR A 143 11.87 -0.94 11.63
N GLU A 144 11.61 -2.15 12.15
CA GLU A 144 10.35 -2.53 12.78
C GLU A 144 9.87 -1.41 13.69
N THR A 145 8.98 -0.58 13.14
CA THR A 145 8.55 0.62 13.82
C THR A 145 7.57 0.12 14.86
N THR A 146 7.91 0.23 16.15
CA THR A 146 7.09 -0.24 17.27
C THR A 146 5.65 0.25 17.09
N GLU A 147 4.65 -0.55 17.44
CA GLU A 147 3.23 -0.14 17.33
C GLU A 147 2.94 1.20 18.04
N GLU A 148 3.71 1.50 19.08
CA GLU A 148 3.68 2.78 19.81
C GLU A 148 4.07 3.97 18.90
N ALA A 149 5.13 3.84 18.09
CA ALA A 149 5.57 4.87 17.15
C ALA A 149 4.58 5.05 15.99
N LYS A 150 4.00 3.95 15.49
CA LYS A 150 2.89 4.04 14.51
C LYS A 150 1.66 4.74 15.11
N GLY A 151 1.36 4.47 16.37
CA GLY A 151 0.27 5.13 17.10
C GLY A 151 0.48 6.64 17.22
N LEU A 152 1.72 7.05 17.48
CA LEU A 152 2.09 8.45 17.59
C LEU A 152 1.99 9.19 16.25
N GLU A 153 2.42 8.55 15.16
CA GLU A 153 2.25 9.07 13.80
C GLU A 153 0.78 9.26 13.42
N ARG A 154 -0.09 8.29 13.73
CA ARG A 154 -1.53 8.40 13.48
C ARG A 154 -2.15 9.56 14.27
N ARG A 155 -1.75 9.74 15.55
CA ARG A 155 -2.20 10.88 16.37
C ARG A 155 -1.77 12.21 15.77
N PHE A 156 -0.50 12.32 15.39
CA PHE A 156 0.00 13.54 14.74
C PHE A 156 -0.70 13.82 13.41
N ALA A 157 -0.93 12.80 12.58
CA ALA A 157 -1.62 12.95 11.30
C ALA A 157 -3.02 13.56 11.48
N ARG A 158 -3.77 13.13 12.50
CA ARG A 158 -5.09 13.70 12.83
C ARG A 158 -5.01 15.17 13.23
N LEU A 159 -4.00 15.56 14.02
CA LEU A 159 -3.78 16.95 14.44
C LEU A 159 -3.29 17.83 13.31
N SER A 160 -2.54 17.26 12.35
CA SER A 160 -1.92 18.03 11.28
C SER A 160 -2.93 18.85 10.47
N VAL A 161 -4.18 18.37 10.37
CA VAL A 161 -5.29 19.03 9.67
C VAL A 161 -5.62 20.42 10.23
N SER A 162 -5.44 20.64 11.54
CA SER A 162 -5.72 21.92 12.20
C SER A 162 -4.47 22.80 12.39
N LEU A 163 -3.31 22.36 11.92
CA LEU A 163 -2.04 23.08 12.07
C LEU A 163 -1.71 23.93 10.85
N SER A 164 -0.95 25.00 11.07
CA SER A 164 -0.36 25.76 9.96
C SER A 164 0.67 24.93 9.19
N PRO A 165 0.93 25.22 7.90
CA PRO A 165 1.93 24.49 7.10
C PRO A 165 3.33 24.47 7.75
N ALA A 166 3.72 25.56 8.42
CA ALA A 166 5.00 25.65 9.14
C ALA A 166 5.07 24.75 10.39
N GLN A 167 3.93 24.44 11.02
CA GLN A 167 3.84 23.53 12.15
C GLN A 167 3.79 22.07 11.68
N GLN A 168 3.07 21.80 10.58
CA GLN A 168 3.06 20.48 9.94
C GLN A 168 4.47 20.05 9.51
N ALA A 169 5.21 20.95 8.82
CA ALA A 169 6.58 20.69 8.38
C ALA A 169 7.54 20.43 9.56
N ARG A 170 7.40 21.19 10.66
CA ARG A 170 8.19 21.00 11.87
C ARG A 170 7.91 19.65 12.54
N GLY A 171 6.64 19.27 12.71
CA GLY A 171 6.31 17.98 13.32
C GLY A 171 6.71 16.79 12.45
N ALA A 172 6.57 16.89 11.12
CA ALA A 172 7.07 15.87 10.19
C ALA A 172 8.61 15.73 10.25
N ALA A 173 9.33 16.84 10.39
CA ALA A 173 10.79 16.81 10.56
C ALA A 173 11.20 16.11 11.86
N LEU A 174 10.49 16.36 12.98
CA LEU A 174 10.75 15.70 14.26
C LEU A 174 10.52 14.18 14.20
N LEU A 175 9.42 13.75 13.58
CA LEU A 175 9.14 12.32 13.36
C LEU A 175 10.21 11.65 12.49
N ARG A 176 10.75 12.36 11.49
CA ARG A 176 11.87 11.85 10.68
C ARG A 176 13.16 11.76 11.48
N THR A 177 13.50 12.78 12.27
CA THR A 177 14.71 12.74 13.10
C THR A 177 14.68 11.59 14.10
N MET A 178 13.51 11.27 14.64
CA MET A 178 13.30 10.10 15.51
C MET A 178 13.56 8.77 14.79
N LYS A 179 13.17 8.65 13.52
CA LYS A 179 13.44 7.45 12.70
C LYS A 179 14.92 7.30 12.33
N THR A 180 15.66 8.39 12.23
CA THR A 180 17.07 8.39 11.80
C THR A 180 18.09 8.30 12.93
N LEU A 181 17.66 8.44 14.20
CA LEU A 181 18.58 8.52 15.34
C LEU A 181 18.96 7.17 15.98
N GLY A 182 18.45 6.05 15.48
CA GLY A 182 18.78 4.74 16.01
C GLY A 182 18.73 3.71 14.90
N ASP A 183 19.69 2.79 14.94
CA ASP A 183 19.81 1.60 14.09
C ASP A 183 18.70 0.60 14.46
N GLY A 184 17.43 1.04 14.36
CA GLY A 184 16.25 0.27 14.77
C GLY A 184 15.69 0.59 16.17
N ASP A 185 16.46 1.20 17.07
CA ASP A 185 16.00 1.47 18.44
C ASP A 185 15.59 2.94 18.66
N TYR A 186 14.35 3.15 19.09
CA TYR A 186 13.86 4.45 19.53
C TYR A 186 14.62 4.89 20.78
N SER A 187 15.24 6.08 20.76
CA SER A 187 15.62 6.74 22.01
C SER A 187 14.34 7.00 22.81
N SER A 188 14.18 6.30 23.95
CA SER A 188 12.99 6.41 24.81
C SER A 188 12.71 7.86 25.22
N GLU A 189 13.76 8.67 25.41
CA GLU A 189 13.64 10.09 25.74
C GLU A 189 13.06 10.94 24.58
N ALA A 190 13.45 10.63 23.34
CA ALA A 190 12.89 11.27 22.16
C ALA A 190 11.42 10.88 21.95
N PHE A 191 11.09 9.61 22.20
CA PHE A 191 9.72 9.10 22.15
C PHE A 191 8.80 9.82 23.15
N ASP A 192 9.18 9.84 24.43
CA ASP A 192 8.42 10.48 25.51
C ASP A 192 8.20 11.98 25.27
N SER A 193 9.21 12.66 24.73
CA SER A 193 9.15 14.09 24.41
C SER A 193 8.13 14.38 23.31
N LEU A 194 8.09 13.52 22.29
CA LEU A 194 7.18 13.65 21.14
C LEU A 194 5.75 13.29 21.53
N GLU A 195 5.57 12.30 22.41
CA GLU A 195 4.28 11.97 23.02
C GLU A 195 3.69 13.10 23.86
N ARG A 196 4.51 13.74 24.73
CA ARG A 196 4.07 14.91 25.49
C ARG A 196 3.68 16.06 24.58
N MET A 197 4.49 16.35 23.56
CA MET A 197 4.19 17.41 22.59
C MET A 197 2.84 17.17 21.89
N ILE A 198 2.61 15.96 21.37
CA ILE A 198 1.35 15.62 20.69
C ILE A 198 0.17 15.69 21.66
N SER A 199 0.36 15.28 22.91
CA SER A 199 -0.71 15.34 23.93
C SER A 199 -1.08 16.78 24.31
N GLU A 200 -0.10 17.69 24.43
CA GLU A 200 -0.38 19.13 24.61
C GLU A 200 -1.05 19.74 23.38
N MET A 201 -0.66 19.32 22.17
CA MET A 201 -1.32 19.76 20.94
C MET A 201 -2.79 19.29 20.89
N GLU A 202 -3.07 18.04 21.28
CA GLU A 202 -4.45 17.53 21.42
C GLU A 202 -5.25 18.34 22.44
N ARG A 203 -4.64 18.78 23.54
CA ARG A 203 -5.30 19.58 24.57
C ARG A 203 -5.66 20.99 24.12
N VAL A 204 -4.88 21.58 23.22
CA VAL A 204 -5.10 22.94 22.69
C VAL A 204 -6.07 22.95 21.50
N VAL A 205 -6.09 21.87 20.72
CA VAL A 205 -6.99 21.72 19.55
C VAL A 205 -8.41 21.28 19.98
N ARG A 206 -8.56 20.70 21.17
CA ARG A 206 -9.86 20.31 21.77
C ARG A 206 -10.52 21.47 22.50
#